data_AF-A0A2D5AK14-F1
#
_entry.id   AF-A0A2D5AK14-F1
#
_cell.length_a   1.000
_cell.length_b   1.000
_cell.length_c   1.000
_cell.angle_alpha   90.00
_cell.angle_beta   90.00
_cell.angle_gamma   90.00
#
_symmetry.space_group_name_H-M   'P 1'
#
loop_
_entity.id
_entity.type
_entity.pdbx_description
1 polymer ?
#
loop_
_entity_poly.entity_id
_entity_poly.type
_entity_poly.pdbx_seq_one_letter_code
_entity_poly.pdbx_strand_id
1 'polypeptide(L)'
;METLSDIQNEPDSRNLDIDRVGVKELKYPIQIRDKEHSEQSTVAIFSMAVDLPPEYKGTHMSRFVEVLNSHGPVLDVHSIAQLPAEILERLDAQRAHVKLRFPFFLEKPAPVTEKVGMMDYEVIFDIDGSRDESDFVVTVLVPVTTLCPCSKAISSRGAHNQRGVVKYSVRFDAEPVWIEDLIQLVESCASSKLYSLLKRPDEKHVTEEAYDNPVFVEDLVRNVAAASENHSEISWYRVEAENFESIHNHNAYAVIEKKAHP
;
A
#
# COMPACT_ATOMS: atom_id res chain seq x y z
N MET A 1 -7.59 -19.91 -42.19
CA MET A 1 -7.32 -18.56 -41.66
C MET A 1 -5.94 -18.17 -42.13
N GLU A 2 -5.78 -16.98 -42.73
CA GLU A 2 -4.45 -16.44 -43.04
C GLU A 2 -3.68 -16.20 -41.74
N THR A 3 -2.43 -16.65 -41.68
CA THR A 3 -1.50 -16.35 -40.59
C THR A 3 -1.08 -14.89 -40.70
N LEU A 4 -1.51 -14.08 -39.72
CA LEU A 4 -1.09 -12.68 -39.58
C LEU A 4 0.37 -12.63 -39.10
N SER A 5 1.12 -11.60 -39.51
CA SER A 5 2.52 -11.40 -39.12
C SER A 5 2.63 -11.03 -37.62
N ASP A 6 3.55 -11.69 -36.92
CA ASP A 6 3.86 -11.42 -35.51
C ASP A 6 5.04 -10.45 -35.40
N ILE A 7 4.72 -9.15 -35.44
CA ILE A 7 5.71 -8.07 -35.38
C ILE A 7 6.42 -8.02 -34.02
N GLN A 8 5.78 -8.48 -32.94
CA GLN A 8 6.30 -8.40 -31.58
C GLN A 8 7.51 -9.32 -31.40
N ASN A 9 7.51 -10.47 -32.07
CA ASN A 9 8.61 -11.43 -32.09
C ASN A 9 9.68 -11.13 -33.15
N GLU A 10 9.60 -10.01 -33.87
CA GLU A 10 10.68 -9.59 -34.76
C GLU A 10 11.89 -9.09 -33.96
N PRO A 11 13.12 -9.22 -34.49
CA PRO A 11 14.31 -8.67 -33.86
C PRO A 11 14.32 -7.14 -33.89
N ASP A 12 14.80 -6.53 -32.81
CA ASP A 12 15.08 -5.10 -32.74
C ASP A 12 16.56 -4.80 -33.00
N SER A 13 16.85 -3.76 -33.78
CA SER A 13 18.22 -3.41 -34.18
C SER A 13 18.89 -2.37 -33.27
N ARG A 14 18.15 -1.77 -32.32
CA ARG A 14 18.68 -0.74 -31.42
C ARG A 14 19.46 -1.34 -30.26
N ASN A 15 19.26 -2.63 -29.97
CA ASN A 15 19.96 -3.37 -28.93
C ASN A 15 19.88 -2.68 -27.54
N LEU A 16 18.66 -2.26 -27.18
CA LEU A 16 18.35 -1.63 -25.90
C LEU A 16 17.37 -2.52 -25.13
N ASP A 17 17.69 -2.81 -23.89
CA ASP A 17 16.75 -3.45 -22.97
C ASP A 17 15.63 -2.48 -22.60
N ILE A 18 14.41 -3.02 -22.41
CA ILE A 18 13.33 -2.27 -21.77
C ILE A 18 13.17 -2.80 -20.35
N ASP A 19 13.44 -1.93 -19.37
CA ASP A 19 13.35 -2.29 -17.95
C ASP A 19 11.96 -2.81 -17.57
N ARG A 20 10.89 -2.17 -18.10
CA ARG A 20 9.49 -2.54 -17.82
C ARG A 20 8.58 -2.23 -18.99
N VAL A 21 7.90 -3.25 -19.51
CA VAL A 21 6.83 -3.11 -20.52
C VAL A 21 5.62 -3.97 -20.15
N GLY A 22 4.41 -3.43 -20.31
CA GLY A 22 3.17 -4.14 -20.01
C GLY A 22 1.95 -3.23 -19.95
N VAL A 23 1.00 -3.56 -19.06
CA VAL A 23 -0.30 -2.89 -18.92
C VAL A 23 -0.41 -2.16 -17.57
N LYS A 24 -1.13 -1.05 -17.54
CA LYS A 24 -1.40 -0.27 -16.32
C LYS A 24 -2.87 0.14 -16.24
N GLU A 25 -3.33 0.44 -15.04
CA GLU A 25 -4.69 0.91 -14.73
C GLU A 25 -5.80 -0.07 -15.14
N LEU A 26 -5.51 -1.37 -15.13
CA LEU A 26 -6.50 -2.42 -15.40
C LEU A 26 -7.32 -2.70 -14.13
N LYS A 27 -8.63 -2.44 -14.17
CA LYS A 27 -9.54 -2.73 -13.05
C LYS A 27 -9.96 -4.20 -13.06
N TYR A 28 -9.86 -4.86 -11.91
CA TYR A 28 -10.26 -6.26 -11.75
C TYR A 28 -10.92 -6.50 -10.37
N PRO A 29 -12.00 -7.30 -10.29
CA PRO A 29 -12.61 -7.69 -9.02
C PRO A 29 -11.69 -8.63 -8.25
N ILE A 30 -11.52 -8.37 -6.96
CA ILE A 30 -10.73 -9.21 -6.07
C ILE A 30 -11.49 -9.51 -4.78
N GLN A 31 -11.04 -10.56 -4.08
CA GLN A 31 -11.54 -10.93 -2.77
C GLN A 31 -10.37 -11.01 -1.79
N ILE A 32 -10.43 -10.18 -0.75
CA ILE A 32 -9.42 -10.11 0.31
C ILE A 32 -10.01 -10.77 1.55
N ARG A 33 -9.20 -11.59 2.24
CA ARG A 33 -9.57 -12.15 3.53
C ARG A 33 -9.09 -11.20 4.64
N ASP A 34 -9.96 -10.92 5.60
CA ASP A 34 -9.60 -10.20 6.82
C ASP A 34 -9.17 -11.18 7.93
N LYS A 35 -8.66 -10.60 9.02
CA LYS A 35 -8.18 -11.33 10.20
C LYS A 35 -9.27 -12.10 10.94
N GLU A 36 -10.54 -11.73 10.79
CA GLU A 36 -11.69 -12.42 11.37
C GLU A 36 -12.24 -13.55 10.45
N HIS A 37 -11.50 -13.89 9.39
CA HIS A 37 -11.86 -14.88 8.37
C HIS A 37 -13.11 -14.50 7.55
N SER A 38 -13.48 -13.23 7.56
CA SER A 38 -14.49 -12.66 6.69
C SER A 38 -13.86 -12.29 5.34
N GLU A 39 -14.64 -12.41 4.27
CA GLU A 39 -14.19 -12.11 2.92
C GLU A 39 -14.76 -10.75 2.47
N GLN A 40 -13.87 -9.85 2.06
CA GLN A 40 -14.21 -8.54 1.52
C GLN A 40 -14.01 -8.52 0.01
N SER A 41 -15.09 -8.33 -0.75
CA SER A 41 -15.02 -8.06 -2.19
C SER A 41 -14.67 -6.60 -2.42
N THR A 42 -13.66 -6.34 -3.25
CA THR A 42 -13.27 -4.98 -3.67
C THR A 42 -12.83 -4.96 -5.13
N VAL A 43 -12.48 -3.79 -5.65
CA VAL A 43 -11.95 -3.61 -7.00
C VAL A 43 -10.50 -3.16 -6.90
N ALA A 44 -9.60 -3.96 -7.45
CA ALA A 44 -8.19 -3.60 -7.55
C ALA A 44 -7.85 -3.00 -8.91
N ILE A 45 -6.83 -2.16 -8.92
CA ILE A 45 -6.25 -1.56 -10.11
C ILE A 45 -4.85 -2.15 -10.28
N PHE A 46 -4.69 -2.95 -11.32
CA PHE A 46 -3.47 -3.67 -11.65
C PHE A 46 -2.56 -2.88 -12.58
N SER A 47 -1.27 -2.98 -12.31
CA SER A 47 -0.17 -2.64 -13.20
C SER A 47 0.75 -3.85 -13.28
N MET A 48 0.89 -4.43 -14.47
CA MET A 48 1.71 -5.62 -14.70
C MET A 48 2.70 -5.33 -15.82
N ALA A 49 3.95 -5.71 -15.61
CA ALA A 49 5.01 -5.55 -16.60
C ALA A 49 6.01 -6.70 -16.52
N VAL A 50 6.79 -6.85 -17.57
CA VAL A 50 7.98 -7.69 -17.62
C VAL A 50 9.17 -6.89 -18.13
N ASP A 51 10.37 -7.41 -17.92
CA ASP A 51 11.53 -6.99 -18.69
C ASP A 51 11.42 -7.45 -20.15
N LEU A 52 11.97 -6.67 -21.09
CA LEU A 52 12.03 -7.06 -22.50
C LEU A 52 13.48 -7.06 -22.98
N PRO A 53 14.04 -8.24 -23.29
CA PRO A 53 15.36 -8.35 -23.90
C PRO A 53 15.43 -7.68 -25.28
N PRO A 54 16.64 -7.35 -25.78
CA PRO A 54 16.83 -6.57 -26.99
C PRO A 54 16.51 -7.35 -28.27
N GLU A 55 16.43 -8.67 -28.16
CA GLU A 55 16.07 -9.59 -29.24
C GLU A 55 14.58 -9.54 -29.61
N TYR A 56 13.74 -8.93 -28.77
CA TYR A 56 12.31 -8.77 -29.03
C TYR A 56 11.96 -7.31 -29.32
N LYS A 57 11.19 -7.08 -30.39
CA LYS A 57 10.66 -5.77 -30.74
C LYS A 57 9.48 -5.34 -29.86
N GLY A 58 8.77 -6.28 -29.25
CA GLY A 58 7.69 -5.96 -28.31
C GLY A 58 7.19 -7.15 -27.49
N THR A 59 6.54 -6.85 -26.36
CA THR A 59 5.83 -7.86 -25.56
C THR A 59 4.40 -8.09 -26.07
N HIS A 60 3.82 -9.25 -25.79
CA HIS A 60 2.45 -9.63 -26.14
C HIS A 60 1.45 -9.13 -25.09
N MET A 61 0.93 -7.92 -25.27
CA MET A 61 0.09 -7.22 -24.27
C MET A 61 -1.16 -7.97 -23.83
N SER A 62 -1.82 -8.73 -24.71
CA SER A 62 -3.04 -9.48 -24.34
C SER A 62 -2.76 -10.57 -23.32
N ARG A 63 -1.54 -11.12 -23.29
CA ARG A 63 -1.17 -12.22 -22.41
C ARG A 63 -1.28 -11.85 -20.93
N PHE A 64 -1.01 -10.60 -20.56
CA PHE A 64 -1.24 -10.12 -19.19
C PHE A 64 -2.71 -10.24 -18.77
N VAL A 65 -3.63 -9.88 -19.66
CA VAL A 65 -5.08 -9.94 -19.39
C VAL A 65 -5.56 -11.39 -19.41
N GLU A 66 -5.00 -12.22 -20.28
CA GLU A 66 -5.27 -13.66 -20.30
C GLU A 66 -4.86 -14.35 -19.00
N VAL A 67 -3.70 -13.98 -18.42
CA VAL A 67 -3.25 -14.50 -17.12
C VAL A 67 -4.23 -14.12 -16.01
N LEU A 68 -4.66 -12.86 -15.92
CA LEU A 68 -5.69 -12.49 -14.93
C LEU A 68 -7.00 -13.26 -15.14
N ASN A 69 -7.45 -13.37 -16.39
CA ASN A 69 -8.72 -14.04 -16.70
C ASN A 69 -8.68 -15.56 -16.48
N SER A 70 -7.52 -16.22 -16.46
CA SER A 70 -7.46 -17.64 -16.13
C SER A 70 -7.84 -17.96 -14.69
N HIS A 71 -7.84 -16.97 -13.79
CA HIS A 71 -8.28 -17.11 -12.40
C HIS A 71 -9.79 -16.95 -12.21
N GLY A 72 -10.55 -16.74 -13.30
CA GLY A 72 -11.99 -16.54 -13.23
C GLY A 72 -12.38 -15.11 -12.81
N PRO A 73 -13.67 -14.85 -12.52
CA PRO A 73 -14.19 -13.48 -12.42
C PRO A 73 -13.74 -12.71 -11.16
N VAL A 74 -13.15 -13.39 -10.18
CA VAL A 74 -12.72 -12.84 -8.90
C VAL A 74 -11.41 -13.49 -8.51
N LEU A 75 -10.39 -12.68 -8.20
CA LEU A 75 -9.07 -13.13 -7.81
C LEU A 75 -8.92 -13.09 -6.28
N ASP A 76 -8.46 -14.18 -5.67
CA ASP A 76 -8.12 -14.23 -4.25
C ASP A 76 -6.64 -13.90 -3.97
N VAL A 77 -6.29 -13.67 -2.69
CA VAL A 77 -4.94 -13.29 -2.26
C VAL A 77 -3.87 -14.36 -2.56
N HIS A 78 -4.20 -15.65 -2.46
CA HIS A 78 -3.24 -16.72 -2.78
C HIS A 78 -2.93 -16.74 -4.27
N SER A 79 -3.96 -16.54 -5.11
CA SER A 79 -3.82 -16.41 -6.56
C SER A 79 -3.01 -15.18 -6.96
N ILE A 80 -3.16 -14.05 -6.24
CA ILE A 80 -2.35 -12.83 -6.46
C ILE A 80 -0.85 -13.10 -6.32
N ALA A 81 -0.45 -13.88 -5.32
CA ALA A 81 0.97 -14.19 -5.08
C ALA A 81 1.60 -15.06 -6.19
N GLN A 82 0.79 -15.78 -6.97
CA GLN A 82 1.24 -16.66 -8.05
C GLN A 82 1.32 -15.94 -9.41
N LEU A 83 0.66 -14.78 -9.55
CA LEU A 83 0.62 -14.02 -10.81
C LEU A 83 2.00 -13.75 -11.43
N PRO A 84 3.06 -13.35 -10.69
CA PRO A 84 4.36 -13.12 -11.31
C PRO A 84 4.89 -14.37 -12.01
N ALA A 85 4.80 -15.55 -11.38
CA ALA A 85 5.29 -16.81 -11.94
C ALA A 85 4.53 -17.19 -13.22
N GLU A 86 3.21 -17.01 -13.23
CA GLU A 86 2.39 -17.28 -14.41
C GLU A 86 2.66 -16.31 -15.57
N ILE A 87 2.91 -15.04 -15.25
CA ILE A 87 3.32 -14.02 -16.24
C ILE A 87 4.68 -14.41 -16.84
N LEU A 88 5.66 -14.79 -16.01
CA LEU A 88 6.99 -15.23 -16.47
C LEU A 88 6.87 -16.42 -17.42
N GLU A 89 6.06 -17.43 -17.07
CA GLU A 89 5.85 -18.60 -17.92
C GLU A 89 5.15 -18.24 -19.23
N ARG A 90 4.11 -17.41 -19.18
CA ARG A 90 3.30 -17.07 -20.37
C ARG A 90 3.99 -16.13 -21.34
N LEU A 91 4.85 -15.24 -20.83
CA LEU A 91 5.55 -14.23 -21.63
C LEU A 91 7.01 -14.61 -21.93
N ASP A 92 7.53 -15.70 -21.36
CA ASP A 92 8.92 -16.13 -21.45
C ASP A 92 9.90 -15.01 -21.07
N ALA A 93 9.60 -14.35 -19.94
CA ALA A 93 10.39 -13.24 -19.39
C ALA A 93 11.31 -13.71 -18.25
N GLN A 94 12.24 -12.86 -17.84
CA GLN A 94 13.13 -13.15 -16.70
C GLN A 94 12.60 -12.53 -15.40
N ARG A 95 11.99 -11.36 -15.49
CA ARG A 95 11.40 -10.64 -14.35
C ARG A 95 9.98 -10.18 -14.66
N ALA A 96 9.11 -10.32 -13.67
CA ALA A 96 7.75 -9.84 -13.69
C ALA A 96 7.53 -8.84 -12.55
N HIS A 97 6.78 -7.80 -12.85
CA HIS A 97 6.45 -6.71 -11.93
C HIS A 97 4.94 -6.64 -11.83
N VAL A 98 4.37 -7.01 -10.69
CA VAL A 98 2.92 -6.98 -10.45
C VAL A 98 2.62 -6.04 -9.31
N LYS A 99 1.92 -4.94 -9.60
CA LYS A 99 1.41 -4.01 -8.62
C LYS A 99 -0.10 -3.98 -8.67
N LEU A 100 -0.75 -4.10 -7.52
CA LEU A 100 -2.18 -3.86 -7.39
C LEU A 100 -2.45 -2.90 -6.25
N ARG A 101 -3.38 -1.98 -6.47
CA ARG A 101 -3.89 -1.05 -5.46
C ARG A 101 -5.40 -1.22 -5.30
N PHE A 102 -5.89 -1.24 -4.08
CA PHE A 102 -7.32 -1.42 -3.79
C PHE A 102 -7.71 -0.74 -2.48
N PRO A 103 -8.97 -0.29 -2.34
CA PRO A 103 -9.49 0.11 -1.04
C PRO A 103 -9.78 -1.13 -0.19
N PHE A 104 -9.35 -1.05 1.06
CA PHE A 104 -9.63 -2.01 2.13
C PHE A 104 -10.44 -1.31 3.21
N PHE A 105 -11.50 -1.95 3.69
CA PHE A 105 -12.41 -1.34 4.66
C PHE A 105 -12.38 -2.06 6.00
N LEU A 106 -12.41 -1.28 7.08
CA LEU A 106 -12.55 -1.77 8.44
C LEU A 106 -13.75 -1.15 9.14
N GLU A 107 -14.48 -1.99 9.87
CA GLU A 107 -15.43 -1.52 10.88
C GLU A 107 -14.66 -0.90 12.04
N LYS A 108 -15.04 0.32 12.41
CA LYS A 108 -14.38 1.05 13.48
C LYS A 108 -15.41 1.61 14.48
N PRO A 109 -15.42 1.10 15.73
CA PRO A 109 -16.27 1.66 16.77
C PRO A 109 -15.74 3.03 17.23
N ALA A 110 -16.65 4.01 17.36
CA ALA A 110 -16.33 5.30 17.94
C ALA A 110 -15.86 5.16 19.41
N PRO A 111 -14.91 5.99 19.88
CA PRO A 111 -14.19 5.74 21.14
C PRO A 111 -15.05 5.90 22.40
N VAL A 112 -16.20 6.59 22.33
CA VAL A 112 -17.07 6.82 23.50
C VAL A 112 -18.44 6.18 23.32
N THR A 113 -19.06 6.36 22.15
CA THR A 113 -20.41 5.87 21.89
C THR A 113 -20.44 4.49 21.25
N GLU A 114 -19.29 3.94 20.86
CA GLU A 114 -19.12 2.63 20.21
C GLU A 114 -19.94 2.48 18.92
N LYS A 115 -20.46 3.58 18.36
CA LYS A 115 -21.14 3.55 17.08
C LYS A 115 -20.14 3.17 16.00
N VAL A 116 -20.42 2.06 15.33
CA VAL A 116 -19.56 1.53 14.28
C VAL A 116 -19.74 2.34 13.00
N GLY A 117 -18.63 2.77 12.42
CA GLY A 117 -18.55 3.35 11.09
C GLY A 117 -17.50 2.62 10.25
N MET A 118 -17.69 2.57 8.94
CA MET A 118 -16.71 2.00 8.01
C MET A 118 -15.61 3.02 7.72
N MET A 119 -14.35 2.61 7.82
CA MET A 119 -13.17 3.38 7.42
C MET A 119 -12.52 2.70 6.21
N ASP A 120 -12.15 3.50 5.21
CA ASP A 120 -11.38 3.04 4.06
C ASP A 120 -9.89 3.37 4.19
N TYR A 121 -9.07 2.46 3.69
CA TYR A 121 -7.62 2.57 3.59
C TYR A 121 -7.20 2.13 2.19
N GLU A 122 -6.21 2.81 1.59
CA GLU A 122 -5.61 2.30 0.35
C GLU A 122 -4.51 1.29 0.69
N VAL A 123 -4.59 0.12 0.07
CA VAL A 123 -3.59 -0.94 0.20
C VAL A 123 -2.95 -1.16 -1.16
N ILE A 124 -1.63 -1.37 -1.16
CA ILE A 124 -0.86 -1.69 -2.36
C ILE A 124 -0.07 -2.96 -2.07
N PHE A 125 -0.19 -3.94 -2.95
CA PHE A 125 0.76 -5.05 -3.05
C PHE A 125 1.66 -4.78 -4.25
N ASP A 126 2.97 -4.80 -4.00
CA ASP A 126 4.02 -4.68 -5.01
C ASP A 126 4.83 -5.97 -5.00
N ILE A 127 4.79 -6.72 -6.10
CA ILE A 127 5.35 -8.06 -6.20
C ILE A 127 6.31 -8.07 -7.38
N ASP A 128 7.60 -8.13 -7.08
CA ASP A 128 8.65 -8.27 -8.07
C ASP A 128 9.16 -9.72 -8.05
N GLY A 129 8.87 -10.46 -9.11
CA GLY A 129 9.19 -11.89 -9.22
C GLY A 129 10.21 -12.18 -10.31
N SER A 130 11.06 -13.17 -10.06
CA SER A 130 11.89 -13.88 -11.03
C SER A 130 11.61 -15.38 -10.91
N ARG A 131 12.34 -16.22 -11.65
CA ARG A 131 12.16 -17.69 -11.56
C ARG A 131 12.51 -18.27 -10.18
N ASP A 132 13.45 -17.65 -9.47
CA ASP A 132 14.01 -18.19 -8.22
C ASP A 132 13.68 -17.34 -6.98
N GLU A 133 13.31 -16.07 -7.17
CA GLU A 133 13.11 -15.11 -6.10
C GLU A 133 11.83 -14.31 -6.30
N SER A 134 11.12 -14.02 -5.22
CA SER A 134 9.95 -13.13 -5.19
C SER A 134 10.12 -12.14 -4.05
N ASP A 135 10.04 -10.85 -4.35
CA ASP A 135 10.01 -9.77 -3.38
C ASP A 135 8.57 -9.24 -3.28
N PHE A 136 7.98 -9.35 -2.09
CA PHE A 136 6.61 -8.94 -1.83
C PHE A 136 6.58 -7.81 -0.80
N VAL A 137 6.11 -6.64 -1.23
CA VAL A 137 5.96 -5.46 -0.37
C VAL A 137 4.48 -5.14 -0.22
N VAL A 138 4.00 -5.13 1.03
CA VAL A 138 2.69 -4.58 1.38
C VAL A 138 2.86 -3.13 1.76
N THR A 139 2.01 -2.26 1.22
CA THR A 139 1.93 -0.87 1.65
C THR A 139 0.52 -0.54 2.07
N VAL A 140 0.36 0.07 3.24
CA VAL A 140 -0.89 0.66 3.70
C VAL A 140 -0.77 2.18 3.74
N LEU A 141 -1.77 2.89 3.23
CA LEU A 141 -1.89 4.34 3.35
C LEU A 141 -2.93 4.63 4.43
N VAL A 142 -2.44 5.06 5.59
CA VAL A 142 -3.26 5.24 6.80
C VAL A 142 -3.48 6.73 7.03
N PRO A 143 -4.72 7.24 6.87
CA PRO A 143 -5.02 8.62 7.17
C PRO A 143 -5.16 8.80 8.68
N VAL A 144 -4.49 9.81 9.23
CA VAL A 144 -4.41 10.08 10.67
C VAL A 144 -4.64 11.56 10.96
N THR A 145 -4.91 11.89 12.22
CA THR A 145 -4.86 13.28 12.72
C THR A 145 -3.51 13.52 13.37
N THR A 146 -2.85 14.61 12.99
CA THR A 146 -1.64 15.10 13.67
C THR A 146 -1.90 16.49 14.24
N LEU A 147 -1.43 16.72 15.47
CA LEU A 147 -1.52 18.01 16.14
C LEU A 147 -0.12 18.50 16.51
N CYS A 148 0.17 19.75 16.14
CA CYS A 148 1.52 20.30 16.22
C CYS A 148 1.94 20.61 17.66
N PRO A 149 3.00 19.96 18.21
CA PRO A 149 3.53 20.27 19.54
C PRO A 149 3.99 21.71 19.66
N CYS A 150 4.61 22.27 18.61
CA CYS A 150 5.07 23.66 18.59
C CYS A 150 3.90 24.63 18.80
N SER A 151 2.82 24.46 18.02
CA SER A 151 1.64 25.33 18.10
C SER A 151 0.99 25.29 19.47
N LYS A 152 0.85 24.10 20.07
CA LYS A 152 0.35 23.92 21.44
C LYS A 152 1.23 24.65 22.47
N ALA A 153 2.56 24.59 22.32
CA ALA A 153 3.50 25.17 23.28
C ALA A 153 3.53 26.70 23.25
N ILE A 154 3.37 27.32 22.07
CA ILE A 154 3.50 28.79 21.92
C ILE A 154 2.18 29.54 22.01
N SER A 155 1.05 28.85 21.83
CA SER A 155 -0.27 29.49 21.81
C SER A 155 -0.90 29.50 23.20
N SER A 156 -1.55 30.60 23.59
CA SER A 156 -2.26 30.67 24.87
C SER A 156 -3.53 29.80 24.91
N ARG A 157 -4.01 29.35 23.76
CA ARG A 157 -5.19 28.48 23.58
C ARG A 157 -5.15 27.82 22.21
N GLY A 158 -5.60 26.56 22.16
CA GLY A 158 -5.67 25.79 20.94
C GLY A 158 -4.30 25.42 20.38
N ALA A 159 -4.32 24.62 19.33
CA ALA A 159 -3.16 24.24 18.54
C ALA A 159 -3.65 23.87 17.14
N HIS A 160 -2.88 24.18 16.09
CA HIS A 160 -3.27 23.71 14.77
C HIS A 160 -3.07 22.20 14.66
N ASN A 161 -3.99 21.57 13.95
CA ASN A 161 -3.96 20.18 13.58
C ASN A 161 -4.37 20.03 12.11
N GLN A 162 -4.16 18.85 11.56
CA GLN A 162 -4.49 18.54 10.19
C GLN A 162 -4.66 17.04 9.99
N ARG A 163 -5.20 16.68 8.83
CA ARG A 163 -5.06 15.32 8.32
C ARG A 163 -3.63 15.11 7.83
N GLY A 164 -3.07 13.97 8.17
CA GLY A 164 -1.88 13.43 7.51
C GLY A 164 -2.17 12.07 6.92
N VAL A 165 -1.27 11.60 6.06
CA VAL A 165 -1.26 10.22 5.56
C VAL A 165 0.10 9.62 5.86
N VAL A 166 0.08 8.44 6.47
CA VAL A 166 1.28 7.62 6.64
C VAL A 166 1.23 6.50 5.62
N LYS A 167 2.18 6.52 4.69
CA LYS A 167 2.46 5.42 3.77
C LYS A 167 3.47 4.49 4.44
N TYR A 168 3.00 3.32 4.85
CA TYR A 168 3.79 2.33 5.56
C TYR A 168 3.97 1.09 4.68
N SER A 169 5.18 0.91 4.16
CA SER A 169 5.58 -0.22 3.34
C SER A 169 6.39 -1.21 4.16
N VAL A 170 6.10 -2.51 4.05
CA VAL A 170 6.79 -3.57 4.78
C VAL A 170 7.10 -4.77 3.89
N ARG A 171 8.21 -5.43 4.20
CA ARG A 171 8.46 -6.83 3.83
C ARG A 171 8.33 -7.66 5.10
N PHE A 172 7.95 -8.91 4.93
CA PHE A 172 7.84 -9.87 6.02
C PHE A 172 8.58 -11.15 5.67
N ASP A 173 9.00 -11.88 6.71
CA ASP A 173 9.72 -13.13 6.55
C ASP A 173 8.74 -14.32 6.40
N ALA A 174 8.81 -15.30 7.31
CA ALA A 174 8.14 -16.58 7.14
C ALA A 174 6.60 -16.51 7.17
N GLU A 175 6.03 -15.56 7.92
CA GLU A 175 4.58 -15.42 8.10
C GLU A 175 4.09 -14.06 7.58
N PRO A 176 2.98 -14.03 6.84
CA PRO A 176 2.41 -12.78 6.35
C PRO A 176 1.86 -11.92 7.50
N VAL A 177 2.05 -10.61 7.38
CA VAL A 177 1.49 -9.63 8.33
C VAL A 177 0.11 -9.17 7.85
N TRP A 178 -0.86 -9.14 8.75
CA TRP A 178 -2.21 -8.66 8.45
C TRP A 178 -2.25 -7.16 8.16
N ILE A 179 -3.06 -6.76 7.17
CA ILE A 179 -3.26 -5.35 6.79
C ILE A 179 -3.74 -4.55 8.01
N GLU A 180 -4.61 -5.14 8.81
CA GLU A 180 -5.20 -4.60 10.03
C GLU A 180 -4.15 -4.30 11.09
N ASP A 181 -3.16 -5.19 11.26
CA ASP A 181 -2.09 -5.02 12.23
C ASP A 181 -1.16 -3.86 11.82
N LEU A 182 -0.90 -3.72 10.51
CA LEU A 182 -0.15 -2.57 9.98
C LEU A 182 -0.90 -1.25 10.18
N ILE A 183 -2.21 -1.23 9.89
CA ILE A 183 -3.07 -0.05 10.13
C ILE A 183 -3.07 0.30 11.61
N GLN A 184 -3.32 -0.66 12.49
CA GLN A 184 -3.40 -0.45 13.93
C GLN A 184 -2.06 0.07 14.49
N LEU A 185 -0.93 -0.47 14.03
CA LEU A 185 0.40 -0.01 14.43
C LEU A 185 0.57 1.47 14.09
N VAL A 186 0.26 1.89 12.87
CA VAL A 186 0.36 3.30 12.46
C VAL A 186 -0.60 4.19 13.25
N GLU A 187 -1.86 3.78 13.39
CA GLU A 187 -2.86 4.54 14.12
C GLU A 187 -2.49 4.76 15.59
N SER A 188 -1.79 3.81 16.21
CA SER A 188 -1.30 3.94 17.59
C SER A 188 -0.16 4.94 17.77
N CYS A 189 0.45 5.39 16.67
CA CYS A 189 1.61 6.29 16.67
C CYS A 189 1.26 7.77 16.40
N ALA A 190 0.02 8.06 15.99
CA ALA A 190 -0.46 9.41 15.65
C ALA A 190 -1.04 10.16 16.86
N SER A 191 -1.36 11.45 16.69
CA SER A 191 -2.02 12.23 17.76
C SER A 191 -3.41 11.70 18.07
N SER A 192 -4.17 11.34 17.04
CA SER A 192 -5.46 10.67 17.16
C SER A 192 -5.75 9.90 15.88
N LYS A 193 -6.53 8.83 16.03
CA LYS A 193 -7.06 8.05 14.92
C LYS A 193 -8.18 8.83 14.20
N LEU A 194 -8.51 8.41 12.98
CA LEU A 194 -9.70 8.88 12.27
C LEU A 194 -10.87 7.92 12.43
N TYR A 195 -12.08 8.48 12.38
CA TYR A 195 -13.33 7.75 12.46
C TYR A 195 -14.32 8.37 11.46
N SER A 196 -15.07 7.55 10.74
CA SER A 196 -16.07 8.02 9.78
C SER A 196 -17.38 8.46 10.45
N LEU A 197 -17.64 7.97 11.66
CA LEU A 197 -18.82 8.30 12.44
C LEU A 197 -18.44 8.68 13.88
N LEU A 198 -18.60 9.96 14.20
CA LEU A 198 -18.44 10.49 15.55
C LEU A 198 -19.74 11.18 15.99
N LYS A 199 -20.11 11.01 17.26
CA LYS A 199 -21.11 11.83 17.94
C LYS A 199 -20.40 12.83 18.86
N ARG A 200 -21.14 13.78 19.42
CA ARG A 200 -20.57 14.86 20.26
C ARG A 200 -19.63 14.36 21.38
N PRO A 201 -19.94 13.28 22.12
CA PRO A 201 -19.01 12.76 23.12
C PRO A 201 -17.71 12.22 22.50
N ASP A 202 -17.80 11.60 21.33
CA ASP A 202 -16.63 11.07 20.61
C ASP A 202 -15.77 12.20 20.05
N GLU A 203 -16.39 13.23 19.46
CA GLU A 203 -15.70 14.41 18.93
C GLU A 203 -14.92 15.14 20.02
N LYS A 204 -15.52 15.26 21.21
CA LYS A 204 -14.84 15.78 22.40
C LYS A 204 -13.60 14.92 22.72
N HIS A 205 -13.76 13.60 22.79
CA HIS A 205 -12.69 12.68 23.13
C HIS A 205 -11.51 12.76 22.16
N VAL A 206 -11.75 12.61 20.85
CA VAL A 206 -10.66 12.62 19.85
C VAL A 206 -9.95 13.98 19.77
N THR A 207 -10.67 15.07 20.07
CA THR A 207 -10.07 16.42 20.13
C THR A 207 -9.15 16.56 21.33
N GLU A 208 -9.57 16.08 22.50
CA GLU A 208 -8.76 16.08 23.72
C GLU A 208 -7.56 15.12 23.59
N GLU A 209 -7.77 13.91 23.04
CA GLU A 209 -6.72 12.93 22.78
C GLU A 209 -5.63 13.49 21.86
N ALA A 210 -6.01 14.11 20.73
CA ALA A 210 -5.04 14.73 19.83
C ALA A 210 -4.30 15.90 20.48
N TYR A 211 -5.01 16.69 21.30
CA TYR A 211 -4.40 17.79 22.02
C TYR A 211 -3.38 17.28 23.04
N ASP A 212 -3.69 16.22 23.77
CA ASP A 212 -2.84 15.65 24.81
C ASP A 212 -1.64 14.86 24.26
N ASN A 213 -1.76 14.33 23.04
CA ASN A 213 -0.71 13.57 22.35
C ASN A 213 -0.22 14.29 21.07
N PRO A 214 0.35 15.50 21.15
CA PRO A 214 0.82 16.20 19.96
C PRO A 214 2.05 15.49 19.39
N VAL A 215 2.11 15.32 18.06
CA VAL A 215 3.25 14.70 17.37
C VAL A 215 3.69 15.54 16.16
N PHE A 216 4.99 15.76 16.00
CA PHE A 216 5.53 16.25 14.73
C PHE A 216 5.51 15.15 13.67
N VAL A 217 5.70 15.53 12.40
CA VAL A 217 5.83 14.56 11.31
C VAL A 217 7.05 13.65 11.51
N GLU A 218 8.13 14.17 12.10
CA GLU A 218 9.33 13.41 12.45
C GLU A 218 9.09 12.45 13.62
N ASP A 219 8.27 12.83 14.60
CA ASP A 219 7.92 11.96 15.72
C ASP A 219 7.05 10.80 15.22
N LEU A 220 6.10 11.08 14.33
CA LEU A 220 5.23 10.07 13.74
C LEU A 220 6.03 8.98 13.02
N VAL A 221 6.96 9.34 12.13
CA VAL A 221 7.79 8.32 11.45
C VAL A 221 8.71 7.55 12.40
N ARG A 222 9.22 8.21 13.46
CA ARG A 222 10.05 7.56 14.49
C ARG A 222 9.24 6.58 15.33
N ASN A 223 8.03 6.95 15.72
CA ASN A 223 7.12 6.10 16.50
C ASN A 223 6.77 4.84 15.71
N VAL A 224 6.37 5.00 14.44
CA VAL A 224 6.06 3.85 13.57
C VAL A 224 7.29 2.98 13.38
N ALA A 225 8.46 3.55 13.03
CA ALA A 225 9.69 2.79 12.86
C ALA A 225 10.11 2.04 14.13
N ALA A 226 10.00 2.66 15.30
CA ALA A 226 10.30 2.01 16.58
C ALA A 226 9.32 0.86 16.89
N ALA A 227 8.04 1.01 16.55
CA ALA A 227 7.07 -0.08 16.65
C ALA A 227 7.39 -1.21 15.65
N SER A 228 7.81 -0.88 14.43
CA SER A 228 8.24 -1.85 13.42
C SER A 228 9.44 -2.68 13.85
N GLU A 229 10.44 -2.09 14.51
CA GLU A 229 11.61 -2.84 15.02
C GLU A 229 11.25 -3.86 16.12
N ASN A 230 10.11 -3.66 16.79
CA ASN A 230 9.62 -4.58 17.82
C ASN A 230 8.66 -5.65 17.26
N HIS A 231 8.39 -5.65 15.94
CA HIS A 231 7.52 -6.62 15.30
C HIS A 231 8.37 -7.73 14.65
N SER A 232 8.27 -8.96 15.16
CA SER A 232 9.15 -10.08 14.80
C SER A 232 9.13 -10.50 13.33
N GLU A 233 8.02 -10.25 12.66
CA GLU A 233 7.71 -10.68 11.31
C GLU A 233 8.18 -9.65 10.27
N ILE A 234 8.46 -8.41 10.68
CA ILE A 234 8.83 -7.31 9.76
C ILE A 234 10.35 -7.29 9.57
N SER A 235 10.81 -7.74 8.40
CA SER A 235 12.23 -7.76 8.07
C SER A 235 12.74 -6.45 7.47
N TRP A 236 11.87 -5.71 6.78
CA TRP A 236 12.16 -4.39 6.24
C TRP A 236 10.92 -3.50 6.32
N TYR A 237 11.15 -2.19 6.49
CA TYR A 237 10.09 -1.21 6.40
C TYR A 237 10.55 0.11 5.79
N ARG A 238 9.60 0.83 5.22
CA ARG A 238 9.69 2.25 4.86
C ARG A 238 8.43 2.97 5.34
N VAL A 239 8.63 3.96 6.20
CA VAL A 239 7.58 4.83 6.72
C VAL A 239 7.74 6.20 6.10
N GLU A 240 6.71 6.69 5.44
CA GLU A 240 6.61 8.06 4.95
C GLU A 240 5.37 8.71 5.54
N ALA A 241 5.51 9.84 6.20
CA ALA A 241 4.41 10.62 6.73
C ALA A 241 4.35 11.96 6.00
N GLU A 242 3.14 12.35 5.59
CA GLU A 242 2.86 13.63 4.96
C GLU A 242 1.69 14.31 5.69
N ASN A 243 1.92 15.51 6.21
CA ASN A 243 0.90 16.34 6.84
C ASN A 243 0.43 17.41 5.85
N PHE A 244 -0.89 17.46 5.61
CA PHE A 244 -1.51 18.51 4.80
C PHE A 244 -1.71 19.75 5.65
N GLU A 245 -0.66 20.55 5.80
CA GLU A 245 -0.60 21.66 6.77
C GLU A 245 -1.82 22.58 6.68
N SER A 246 -2.50 22.78 7.81
CA SER A 246 -3.71 23.61 7.86
C SER A 246 -3.45 25.12 7.78
N ILE A 247 -2.21 25.53 8.05
CA ILE A 247 -1.79 26.95 8.09
C ILE A 247 -0.79 27.32 6.98
N HIS A 248 -0.41 26.36 6.14
CA HIS A 248 0.53 26.54 5.04
C HIS A 248 -0.02 25.93 3.74
N ASN A 249 0.40 26.44 2.59
CA ASN A 249 0.00 25.91 1.28
C ASN A 249 1.08 24.96 0.71
N HIS A 250 1.64 24.12 1.56
CA HIS A 250 2.58 23.06 1.25
C HIS A 250 2.50 21.99 2.35
N ASN A 251 2.97 20.79 2.07
CA ASN A 251 2.92 19.68 3.04
C ASN A 251 4.26 19.56 3.78
N ALA A 252 4.19 19.20 5.07
CA ALA A 252 5.37 18.76 5.80
C ALA A 252 5.51 17.24 5.62
N TYR A 253 6.71 16.76 5.34
CA TYR A 253 6.96 15.33 5.09
C TYR A 253 8.21 14.82 5.80
N ALA A 254 8.20 13.54 6.19
CA ALA A 254 9.35 12.84 6.72
C ALA A 254 9.36 11.38 6.24
N VAL A 255 10.55 10.78 6.15
CA VAL A 255 10.74 9.38 5.75
C VAL A 255 11.78 8.71 6.63
N ILE A 256 11.48 7.50 7.09
CA ILE A 256 12.45 6.55 7.64
C ILE A 256 12.37 5.26 6.84
N GLU A 257 13.52 4.72 6.46
CA GLU A 257 13.64 3.44 5.79
C GLU A 257 14.69 2.59 6.50
N LYS A 258 14.34 1.35 6.84
CA LYS A 258 15.29 0.39 7.38
C LYS A 258 16.28 0.04 6.27
N LYS A 259 17.52 0.49 6.42
CA LYS A 259 18.59 0.07 5.51
C LYS A 259 18.85 -1.41 5.74
N ALA A 260 18.96 -2.18 4.65
CA ALA A 260 19.49 -3.54 4.74
C ALA A 260 20.84 -3.49 5.48
N HIS A 261 21.04 -4.37 6.47
CA HIS A 261 22.38 -4.53 7.04
C HIS A 261 23.32 -4.99 5.92
N PRO A 262 24.42 -4.26 5.67
CA PRO A 262 25.40 -4.65 4.66
C PRO A 262 26.10 -5.96 5.01
#